data_AF-A0A7W1KRA4-F1
#
_entry.id   AF-A0A7W1KRA4-F1
#
_cell.length_a   1.000
_cell.length_b   1.000
_cell.length_c   1.000
_cell.angle_alpha   90.00
_cell.angle_beta   90.00
_cell.angle_gamma   90.00
#
_symmetry.space_group_name_H-M   'P 1'
#
loop_
_entity.id
_entity.type
_entity.pdbx_description
1 polymer ?
#
loop_
_entity_poly.entity_id
_entity_poly.type
_entity_poly.pdbx_seq_one_letter_code
_entity_poly.pdbx_strand_id
1 'polypeptide(L)' 'MEGLDSLSPEIAALLEAKAKRRLQLASLPFAQKVAAVVKLQEMAAPILRARGKIVEPWPVD' A
#
# COMPACT_ATOMS: atom_id res chain seq x y z
N MET A 1 10.61 -22.72 8.53
CA MET A 1 10.18 -21.95 7.34
C MET A 1 9.96 -22.96 6.22
N GLU A 2 8.79 -23.60 6.15
CA GLU A 2 8.56 -24.73 5.21
C GLU A 2 7.66 -24.35 4.02
N GLY A 3 7.30 -23.08 3.86
CA GLY A 3 6.34 -22.64 2.82
C GLY A 3 6.93 -21.97 1.58
N LEU A 4 8.24 -21.70 1.56
CA LEU A 4 8.92 -21.01 0.44
C LEU A 4 9.60 -21.99 -0.54
N ASP A 5 9.93 -23.20 -0.10
CA ASP A 5 10.68 -24.19 -0.88
C ASP A 5 9.86 -24.83 -2.03
N SER A 6 8.56 -24.54 -2.11
CA SER A 6 7.65 -25.03 -3.15
C SER A 6 7.19 -23.97 -4.15
N LEU A 7 7.71 -22.75 -4.06
CA LEU A 7 7.32 -21.66 -4.97
C LEU A 7 8.19 -21.66 -6.23
N SER A 8 7.57 -21.36 -7.38
CA SER A 8 8.36 -21.13 -8.60
C SER A 8 9.29 -19.93 -8.42
N PRO A 9 10.45 -19.92 -9.09
CA PRO A 9 11.39 -18.80 -9.02
C PRO A 9 10.75 -17.44 -9.33
N GLU A 10 9.76 -17.38 -10.24
CA GLU A 10 9.08 -16.12 -10.54
C GLU A 10 8.25 -15.61 -9.36
N ILE A 11 7.54 -16.50 -8.66
CA ILE A 11 6.73 -16.12 -7.49
C ILE A 11 7.66 -15.69 -6.34
N ALA A 12 8.76 -16.41 -6.13
CA ALA A 12 9.75 -16.03 -5.12
C ALA A 12 10.30 -14.61 -5.37
N ALA A 13 10.69 -14.31 -6.61
CA ALA A 13 11.18 -12.98 -6.99
C ALA A 13 10.14 -11.87 -6.75
N LEU A 14 8.86 -12.12 -7.06
CA LEU A 14 7.77 -11.17 -6.80
C LEU A 14 7.58 -10.93 -5.30
N LEU A 15 7.66 -11.97 -4.47
CA LEU A 15 7.54 -11.86 -3.02
C LEU A 15 8.72 -11.10 -2.41
N GLU A 16 9.93 -11.35 -2.88
CA GLU A 16 11.13 -10.60 -2.46
C GLU A 16 11.02 -9.11 -2.83
N ALA A 17 10.62 -8.79 -4.06
CA ALA A 17 10.41 -7.41 -4.48
C ALA A 17 9.35 -6.71 -3.62
N LYS A 18 8.26 -7.42 -3.28
CA LYS A 18 7.22 -6.93 -2.39
C LYS A 18 7.75 -6.70 -0.96
N ALA A 19 8.57 -7.62 -0.44
CA ALA A 19 9.19 -7.49 0.88
C ALA A 19 10.15 -6.28 0.93
N LYS A 20 11.01 -6.13 -0.08
CA LYS A 20 11.92 -4.98 -0.22
C LYS A 20 11.16 -3.66 -0.24
N ARG A 21 10.08 -3.57 -1.03
CA ARG A 21 9.24 -2.38 -1.10
C ARG A 21 8.59 -2.05 0.25
N ARG A 22 8.13 -3.06 1.01
CA ARG A 22 7.56 -2.84 2.36
C ARG A 22 8.58 -2.25 3.31
N LEU A 23 9.82 -2.75 3.30
CA LEU A 23 10.90 -2.21 4.13
C LEU A 23 11.21 -0.75 3.76
N GLN A 24 11.28 -0.43 2.47
CA GLN A 24 11.48 0.94 1.99
C GLN A 24 10.35 1.87 2.46
N LEU A 25 9.09 1.46 2.30
CA LEU A 25 7.93 2.23 2.79
C LEU A 25 7.95 2.40 4.32
N ALA A 26 8.35 1.35 5.06
CA ALA A 26 8.47 1.40 6.51
C ALA A 26 9.60 2.33 6.97
N SER A 27 10.66 2.51 6.16
CA SER A 27 11.74 3.47 6.46
C SER A 27 11.41 4.92 6.14
N LEU A 28 10.31 5.22 5.44
CA LEU A 28 9.97 6.60 5.09
C LEU A 28 9.70 7.46 6.35
N PRO A 29 10.01 8.77 6.29
CA PRO A 29 9.60 9.72 7.31
C PRO A 29 8.08 9.71 7.52
N PHE A 30 7.65 10.02 8.74
CA PHE A 30 6.22 10.00 9.10
C PHE A 30 5.36 10.83 8.14
N ALA A 31 5.80 12.06 7.80
CA ALA A 31 5.09 12.93 6.87
C ALA A 31 4.86 12.28 5.50
N GLN A 32 5.86 11.56 4.97
CA GLN A 32 5.73 10.88 3.66
C GLN A 32 4.80 9.67 3.74
N LYS A 33 4.77 8.96 4.87
CA LYS A 33 3.80 7.87 5.10
C LYS A 33 2.37 8.40 5.13
N VAL A 34 2.15 9.52 5.81
CA VAL A 34 0.84 10.18 5.86
C VAL A 34 0.43 10.63 4.45
N ALA A 35 1.32 11.27 3.69
CA ALA A 35 1.04 11.68 2.31
C ALA A 35 0.67 10.48 1.41
N ALA A 36 1.34 9.34 1.57
CA ALA A 36 0.99 8.12 0.84
C ALA A 36 -0.41 7.61 1.20
N VAL A 37 -0.80 7.64 2.48
CA VAL A 37 -2.14 7.24 2.92
C VAL A 37 -3.21 8.17 2.36
N VAL A 38 -2.99 9.48 2.42
CA VAL A 38 -3.92 10.48 1.85
C VAL A 38 -4.07 10.26 0.35
N LYS A 39 -2.98 9.99 -0.36
CA LYS A 39 -3.06 9.70 -1.80
C LYS A 39 -3.92 8.47 -2.11
N LEU A 40 -3.82 7.42 -1.29
CA LEU A 40 -4.67 6.23 -1.44
C LEU A 40 -6.13 6.54 -1.14
N GLN A 41 -6.41 7.39 -0.15
CA GLN A 41 -7.76 7.83 0.16
C GLN A 41 -8.37 8.66 -0.97
N GLU A 42 -7.61 9.59 -1.58
CA GLU A 42 -8.04 10.35 -2.75
C GLU A 42 -8.43 9.44 -3.92
N MET A 43 -7.65 8.39 -4.17
CA MET A 43 -7.95 7.42 -5.23
C MET A 43 -9.19 6.57 -4.92
N ALA A 44 -9.38 6.20 -3.65
CA ALA A 44 -10.51 5.39 -3.23
C ALA A 44 -11.82 6.19 -3.10
N ALA A 45 -11.74 7.47 -2.74
CA ALA A 45 -12.88 8.35 -2.51
C ALA A 45 -13.91 8.36 -3.66
N PRO A 46 -13.54 8.56 -4.95
CA PRO A 46 -14.53 8.55 -6.04
C PRO A 46 -15.26 7.21 -6.18
N ILE A 47 -14.56 6.08 -5.98
CA ILE A 47 -15.15 4.73 -6.04
C ILE A 47 -16.17 4.55 -4.92
N LEU A 48 -15.83 4.99 -3.71
CA LEU A 48 -16.70 4.87 -2.54
C LEU A 48 -17.91 5.80 -2.64
N ARG A 49 -17.73 7.02 -3.15
CA ARG A 49 -18.82 7.98 -3.42
C ARG A 49 -19.78 7.47 -4.48
N ALA A 50 -19.27 6.86 -5.55
CA ALA A 50 -20.11 6.21 -6.56
C ALA A 50 -20.96 5.06 -5.99
N ARG A 51 -20.53 4.48 -4.87
CA ARG A 51 -21.30 3.46 -4.12
C ARG A 51 -22.22 4.05 -3.05
N GLY A 52 -22.45 5.36 -3.08
CA GLY A 52 -23.33 6.07 -2.14
C GLY A 52 -22.73 6.29 -0.75
N LYS A 53 -21.42 6.06 -0.55
CA LYS A 53 -20.77 6.35 0.74
C LYS A 53 -20.31 7.80 0.79
N ILE A 54 -20.64 8.48 1.89
CA ILE A 54 -20.11 9.81 2.19
C ILE A 54 -18.72 9.62 2.79
N VAL A 55 -17.68 9.91 2.01
CA VAL A 55 -16.28 9.82 2.43
C VAL A 55 -15.49 11.03 1.95
N GLU A 56 -14.56 11.47 2.78
CA GLU A 56 -13.61 12.54 2.50
C GLU A 56 -12.19 12.07 2.84
N PRO A 57 -11.20 12.29 1.95
CA PRO A 57 -9.80 12.12 2.30
C PRO A 57 -9.41 12.99 3.50
N TRP A 58 -8.42 12.57 4.27
CA TRP A 58 -7.96 13.37 5.41
C TRP A 58 -7.39 14.71 4.96
N PRO A 59 -7.75 15.82 5.62
CA PRO A 59 -7.09 17.10 5.42
C PRO A 59 -5.71 17.02 6.08
N VAL A 60 -4.67 17.23 5.29
CA VAL A 60 -3.29 17.34 5.76
C VAL A 60 -2.77 18.70 5.35
N ASP A 61 -2.81 19.62 6.31
CA ASP A 61 -2.17 20.93 6.28
C ASP A 61 -0.89 20.91 7.12
#